data_AF-A0A6S6TV80-F1
#
_entry.id   AF-A0A6S6TV80-F1
#
_cell.length_a   1.000
_cell.length_b   1.000
_cell.length_c   1.000
_cell.angle_alpha   90.00
_cell.angle_beta   90.00
_cell.angle_gamma   90.00
#
_symmetry.space_group_name_H-M   'P 1'
#
loop_
_entity.id
_entity.type
_entity.pdbx_description
1 polymer ?
#
loop_
_entity_poly.entity_id
_entity_poly.type
_entity_poly.pdbx_seq_one_letter_code
_entity_poly.pdbx_strand_id
1 'polypeptide(L)'
;MEHTLELSALVNSGEIAIIPIGFRCHTFSMLKDKLGIDQARLPFDLGFFPPHAVASVLTRPKINLEFDDNGQSHAVCTMNESNIDPKYGLGIKFNTSTYDEINKIVVDRNIENINMYLDSTFGYYTLDKFHKFVLAHYNWHRFSNKLARNWHSAADNTNYSLHSSPDKSKGIADPRENLQITNNILNNRISRMVEVCNTAKHIVFVFENSQNYKYMQIDNEYFKLDDFSTLNEVCNKQYGSKFSLINTSEVEDIVEFFKRFT
;
A
#
# COMPACT_ATOMS: atom_id res chain seq x y z
N MET A 1 -18.99 -18.79 11.38
CA MET A 1 -19.11 -17.82 12.49
C MET A 1 -18.23 -18.24 13.67
N GLU A 2 -18.33 -19.48 14.15
CA GLU A 2 -17.48 -20.01 15.23
C GLU A 2 -15.97 -19.93 14.90
N HIS A 3 -15.53 -20.46 13.75
CA HIS A 3 -14.12 -20.38 13.32
C HIS A 3 -13.58 -18.95 13.14
N THR A 4 -14.44 -18.01 12.75
CA THR A 4 -14.10 -16.59 12.61
C THR A 4 -13.75 -15.98 13.97
N LEU A 5 -14.47 -16.40 15.02
CA LEU A 5 -14.22 -15.99 16.41
C LEU A 5 -12.93 -16.61 16.95
N GLU A 6 -12.67 -17.89 16.64
CA GLU A 6 -11.42 -18.58 17.03
C GLU A 6 -10.20 -17.93 16.39
N LEU A 7 -10.22 -17.69 15.06
CA LEU A 7 -9.13 -17.01 14.36
C LEU A 7 -8.90 -15.59 14.90
N SER A 8 -9.97 -14.85 15.17
CA SER A 8 -9.88 -13.52 15.78
C SER A 8 -9.26 -13.58 17.17
N ALA A 9 -9.59 -14.61 17.98
CA ALA A 9 -8.98 -14.81 19.29
C ALA A 9 -7.48 -15.10 19.19
N LEU A 10 -7.05 -15.91 18.21
CA LEU A 10 -5.62 -16.17 17.95
C LEU A 10 -4.86 -14.92 17.49
N VAL A 11 -5.47 -14.09 16.65
CA VAL A 11 -4.88 -12.82 16.22
C VAL A 11 -4.76 -11.86 17.42
N ASN A 12 -5.82 -11.76 18.22
CA ASN A 12 -5.87 -10.86 19.39
C ASN A 12 -4.93 -11.30 20.52
N SER A 13 -4.72 -12.61 20.70
CA SER A 13 -3.75 -13.15 21.67
C SER A 13 -2.30 -12.99 21.20
N GLY A 14 -2.09 -12.68 19.92
CA GLY A 14 -0.78 -12.62 19.28
C GLY A 14 -0.20 -14.01 18.96
N GLU A 15 -1.02 -15.07 19.00
CA GLU A 15 -0.58 -16.43 18.65
C GLU A 15 -0.32 -16.58 17.15
N ILE A 16 -1.14 -15.93 16.32
CA ILE A 16 -0.95 -15.81 14.87
C ILE A 16 -0.78 -14.35 14.48
N ALA A 17 0.25 -14.07 13.67
CA ALA A 17 0.43 -12.79 13.00
C ALA A 17 0.02 -12.93 11.52
N ILE A 18 -0.95 -12.12 11.08
CA ILE A 18 -1.40 -12.09 9.69
C ILE A 18 -0.91 -10.79 9.05
N ILE A 19 -0.02 -10.90 8.07
CA ILE A 19 0.63 -9.76 7.43
C ILE A 19 0.04 -9.60 6.02
N PRO A 20 -0.94 -8.71 5.81
CA PRO A 20 -1.40 -8.37 4.47
C PRO A 20 -0.25 -7.74 3.70
N ILE A 21 -0.03 -8.22 2.49
CA ILE A 21 0.95 -7.69 1.54
C ILE A 21 0.34 -7.60 0.15
N GLY A 22 1.03 -6.87 -0.73
CA GLY A 22 0.69 -6.79 -2.13
C GLY A 22 0.12 -5.44 -2.51
N PHE A 23 -1.00 -5.47 -3.22
CA PHE A 23 -1.49 -4.33 -3.98
C PHE A 23 -2.73 -3.70 -3.35
N ARG A 24 -2.55 -2.46 -2.89
CA ARG A 24 -3.55 -1.56 -2.31
C ARG A 24 -4.15 -2.07 -1.00
N CYS A 25 -5.11 -1.32 -0.47
CA CYS A 25 -5.89 -1.69 0.69
C CYS A 25 -6.81 -2.90 0.52
N HIS A 26 -6.83 -3.54 -0.66
CA HIS A 26 -7.73 -4.65 -0.97
C HIS A 26 -7.49 -5.85 -0.07
N THR A 27 -6.24 -6.27 0.11
CA THR A 27 -5.90 -7.43 0.95
C THR A 27 -6.38 -7.24 2.38
N PHE A 28 -6.16 -6.06 2.96
CA PHE A 28 -6.65 -5.75 4.30
C PHE A 28 -8.19 -5.79 4.36
N SER A 29 -8.88 -5.16 3.40
CA SER A 29 -10.35 -5.17 3.36
C SER A 29 -10.89 -6.60 3.19
N MET A 30 -10.28 -7.41 2.32
CA MET A 30 -10.64 -8.80 2.12
C MET A 30 -10.48 -9.63 3.39
N LEU A 31 -9.37 -9.48 4.13
CA LEU A 31 -9.17 -10.15 5.41
C LEU A 31 -10.27 -9.77 6.41
N LYS A 32 -10.63 -8.49 6.49
CA LYS A 32 -11.71 -8.03 7.36
C LYS A 32 -13.07 -8.61 6.94
N ASP A 33 -13.39 -8.53 5.65
CA ASP A 33 -14.71 -8.90 5.13
C ASP A 33 -14.93 -10.42 5.11
N LYS A 34 -13.90 -11.21 4.77
CA LYS A 34 -14.00 -12.68 4.66
C LYS A 34 -13.69 -13.41 5.97
N LEU A 35 -12.73 -12.91 6.75
CA LEU A 35 -12.23 -13.59 7.95
C LEU A 35 -12.61 -12.89 9.25
N GLY A 36 -13.31 -11.75 9.19
CA GLY A 36 -13.72 -11.01 10.39
C GLY A 36 -12.56 -10.44 11.21
N ILE A 37 -11.34 -10.42 10.65
CA ILE A 37 -10.14 -9.97 11.35
C ILE A 37 -10.10 -8.44 11.35
N ASP A 38 -10.17 -7.85 12.55
CA ASP A 38 -10.03 -6.40 12.75
C ASP A 38 -8.70 -6.08 13.45
N GLN A 39 -7.60 -6.30 12.73
CA GLN A 39 -6.26 -6.02 13.22
C GLN A 39 -5.84 -4.56 12.97
N ALA A 40 -4.89 -4.07 13.77
CA ALA A 40 -4.28 -2.77 13.52
C ALA A 40 -3.60 -2.73 12.14
N ARG A 41 -3.64 -1.57 11.49
CA ARG A 41 -2.99 -1.36 10.19
C ARG A 41 -1.49 -1.64 10.27
N LEU A 42 -0.98 -2.36 9.28
CA LEU A 42 0.40 -2.77 9.08
C LEU A 42 1.01 -2.01 7.88
N PRO A 43 2.34 -2.07 7.65
CA PRO A 43 3.00 -1.09 6.78
C PRO A 43 2.65 -1.24 5.30
N PHE A 44 2.19 -2.42 4.88
CA PHE A 44 1.91 -2.73 3.48
C PHE A 44 0.45 -2.52 3.06
N ASP A 45 -0.38 -1.95 3.94
CA ASP A 45 -1.82 -1.82 3.71
C ASP A 45 -2.21 -0.76 2.66
N LEU A 46 -1.32 0.19 2.37
CA LEU A 46 -1.67 1.43 1.65
C LEU A 46 -0.59 1.76 0.62
N GLY A 47 -0.64 1.06 -0.52
CA GLY A 47 0.31 1.27 -1.61
C GLY A 47 0.45 0.03 -2.50
N PHE A 48 1.53 0.00 -3.25
CA PHE A 48 1.88 -1.02 -4.22
C PHE A 48 3.21 -1.62 -3.78
N PHE A 49 3.12 -2.79 -3.13
CA PHE A 49 4.26 -3.49 -2.56
C PHE A 49 4.47 -4.80 -3.32
N PRO A 50 5.31 -4.84 -4.37
CA PRO A 50 5.68 -6.11 -4.98
C PRO A 50 6.38 -6.99 -3.93
N PRO A 51 6.39 -8.32 -4.07
CA PRO A 51 7.04 -9.21 -3.10
C PRO A 51 8.50 -8.84 -2.81
N HIS A 52 9.23 -8.37 -3.82
CA HIS A 52 10.58 -7.82 -3.68
C HIS A 52 10.65 -6.66 -2.66
N ALA A 53 9.74 -5.70 -2.71
CA ALA A 53 9.75 -4.54 -1.81
C ALA A 53 9.45 -4.96 -0.37
N VAL A 54 8.52 -5.91 -0.18
CA VAL A 54 8.24 -6.51 1.14
C VAL A 54 9.52 -7.15 1.70
N ALA A 55 10.21 -7.97 0.90
CA ALA A 55 11.46 -8.61 1.30
C ALA A 55 12.55 -7.59 1.66
N SER A 56 12.65 -6.50 0.90
CA SER A 56 13.57 -5.39 1.16
C SER A 56 13.29 -4.72 2.51
N VAL A 57 12.03 -4.43 2.83
CA VAL A 57 11.63 -3.85 4.12
C VAL A 57 11.89 -4.81 5.27
N LEU A 58 11.65 -6.11 5.11
CA LEU A 58 11.96 -7.10 6.16
C LEU A 58 13.47 -7.18 6.45
N THR A 59 14.29 -7.09 5.40
CA THR A 59 15.75 -7.12 5.53
C THR A 59 16.31 -5.84 6.17
N ARG A 60 15.68 -4.70 5.88
CA ARG A 60 16.06 -3.38 6.40
C ARG A 60 14.78 -2.68 6.90
N PRO A 61 14.37 -2.90 8.16
CA PRO A 61 13.07 -2.50 8.68
C PRO A 61 13.00 -1.03 9.06
N LYS A 62 13.39 -0.16 8.13
CA LYS A 62 13.32 1.29 8.28
C LYS A 62 13.20 1.92 6.90
N ILE A 63 12.21 2.78 6.74
CA ILE A 63 12.06 3.61 5.54
C ILE A 63 12.57 5.02 5.80
N ASN A 64 12.92 5.72 4.72
CA ASN A 64 13.22 7.14 4.75
C ASN A 64 12.43 7.83 3.64
N LEU A 65 11.73 8.91 3.96
CA LEU A 65 10.97 9.73 3.01
C LEU A 65 11.30 11.22 3.24
N GLU A 66 12.56 11.54 3.51
CA GLU A 66 13.01 12.92 3.72
C GLU A 66 12.69 13.81 2.51
N PHE A 67 12.03 14.94 2.74
CA PHE A 67 11.68 15.88 1.68
C PHE A 67 12.90 16.66 1.17
N ASP A 68 13.79 17.06 2.08
CA ASP A 68 14.89 17.99 1.81
C ASP A 68 16.21 17.29 1.43
N ASP A 69 16.14 16.04 0.96
CA ASP A 69 17.33 15.24 0.61
C ASP A 69 17.69 15.29 -0.89
N ASN A 70 17.15 16.27 -1.63
CA ASN A 70 17.27 16.40 -3.08
C ASN A 70 16.69 15.20 -3.86
N GLY A 71 15.63 14.57 -3.33
CA GLY A 71 14.93 13.47 -3.99
C GLY A 71 15.75 12.18 -3.97
N GLN A 72 16.56 11.94 -2.95
CA GLN A 72 17.37 10.73 -2.84
C GLN A 72 16.56 9.55 -2.25
N SER A 73 15.75 9.83 -1.24
CA SER A 73 14.94 8.82 -0.53
C SER A 73 13.62 8.52 -1.23
N HIS A 74 13.00 9.55 -1.82
CA HIS A 74 11.68 9.42 -2.42
C HIS A 74 11.54 10.22 -3.72
N ALA A 75 10.46 9.93 -4.45
CA ALA A 75 9.94 10.80 -5.49
C ALA A 75 8.42 10.66 -5.60
N VAL A 76 7.76 11.63 -6.23
CA VAL A 76 6.38 11.44 -6.68
C VAL A 76 6.35 10.81 -8.07
N CYS A 77 5.28 10.09 -8.38
CA CYS A 77 5.13 9.38 -9.63
C CYS A 77 3.81 9.72 -10.33
N THR A 78 3.81 9.56 -11.65
CA THR A 78 2.58 9.33 -12.41
C THR A 78 2.33 7.83 -12.54
N MET A 79 1.06 7.45 -12.62
CA MET A 79 0.60 6.07 -12.72
C MET A 79 -0.10 5.85 -14.06
N ASN A 80 0.23 4.74 -14.71
CA ASN A 80 -0.48 4.21 -15.87
C ASN A 80 -0.96 2.78 -15.54
N GLU A 81 -2.26 2.64 -15.30
CA GLU A 81 -2.90 1.35 -15.09
C GLU A 81 -3.09 0.61 -16.42
N SER A 82 -3.13 -0.72 -16.35
CA SER A 82 -3.41 -1.58 -17.52
C SER A 82 -2.36 -1.47 -18.63
N ASN A 83 -1.09 -1.26 -18.26
CA ASN A 83 0.02 -1.26 -19.19
C ASN A 83 0.26 -2.70 -19.70
N ILE A 84 0.14 -2.90 -21.01
CA ILE A 84 0.38 -4.22 -21.63
C ILE A 84 1.83 -4.26 -22.11
N ASP A 85 2.63 -5.11 -21.47
CA ASP A 85 4.00 -5.41 -21.88
C ASP A 85 4.05 -6.73 -22.67
N PRO A 86 4.73 -6.80 -23.83
CA PRO A 86 4.79 -8.01 -24.65
C PRO A 86 5.37 -9.24 -23.94
N LYS A 87 6.25 -9.04 -22.95
CA LYS A 87 6.94 -10.10 -22.21
C LYS A 87 6.24 -10.42 -20.88
N TYR A 88 5.76 -9.40 -20.18
CA TYR A 88 5.25 -9.54 -18.82
C TYR A 88 3.71 -9.53 -18.74
N GLY A 89 2.99 -9.21 -19.81
CA GLY A 89 1.53 -9.21 -19.86
C GLY A 89 0.91 -7.92 -19.34
N LEU A 90 -0.22 -8.01 -18.63
CA LEU A 90 -0.89 -6.84 -18.02
C LEU A 90 -0.15 -6.42 -16.75
N GLY A 91 0.13 -5.13 -16.58
CA GLY A 91 0.73 -4.61 -15.36
C GLY A 91 0.32 -3.17 -15.06
N ILE A 92 1.00 -2.62 -14.07
CA ILE A 92 0.91 -1.20 -13.70
C ILE A 92 2.28 -0.56 -13.88
N LYS A 93 2.30 0.68 -14.37
CA LYS A 93 3.54 1.43 -14.58
C LYS A 93 3.53 2.72 -13.78
N PHE A 94 4.62 2.99 -13.08
CA PHE A 94 4.90 4.25 -12.41
C PHE A 94 6.10 4.92 -13.08
N ASN A 95 6.00 6.20 -13.38
CA ASN A 95 7.13 7.01 -13.84
C ASN A 95 7.42 8.10 -12.82
N THR A 96 8.67 8.19 -12.40
CA THR A 96 9.17 9.24 -11.52
C THR A 96 8.91 10.62 -12.13
N SER A 97 8.46 11.56 -11.30
CA SER A 97 8.18 12.96 -11.65
C SER A 97 8.53 13.86 -10.47
N THR A 98 8.14 15.13 -10.55
CA THR A 98 8.32 16.14 -9.51
C THR A 98 6.97 16.72 -9.07
N TYR A 99 6.90 17.24 -7.85
CA TYR A 99 5.73 17.96 -7.37
C TYR A 99 5.35 19.10 -8.33
N ASP A 100 6.34 19.84 -8.84
CA ASP A 100 6.11 20.96 -9.76
C ASP A 100 5.49 20.53 -11.10
N GLU A 101 5.96 19.42 -11.67
CA GLU A 101 5.40 18.87 -12.91
C GLU A 101 3.96 18.42 -12.70
N ILE A 102 3.70 17.64 -11.65
CA ILE A 102 2.34 17.18 -11.34
C ILE A 102 1.43 18.39 -11.07
N ASN A 103 1.87 19.37 -10.28
CA ASN A 103 1.06 20.54 -9.92
C ASN A 103 0.76 21.47 -11.10
N LYS A 104 1.63 21.50 -12.13
CA LYS A 104 1.38 22.24 -13.39
C LYS A 104 0.30 21.59 -14.24
N ILE A 105 0.14 20.27 -14.17
CA ILE A 105 -0.88 19.52 -14.90
C ILE A 105 -2.20 19.50 -14.11
N VAL A 106 -2.11 19.21 -12.80
CA VAL A 106 -3.25 19.07 -11.89
C VAL A 106 -3.70 20.43 -11.37
N VAL A 107 -4.23 21.24 -12.30
CA VAL A 107 -4.71 22.59 -12.01
C VAL A 107 -6.15 22.63 -11.49
N ASP A 108 -6.95 21.59 -11.77
CA ASP A 108 -8.33 21.43 -11.31
C ASP A 108 -8.62 19.98 -10.87
N ARG A 109 -9.65 19.78 -10.03
CA ARG A 109 -10.05 18.46 -9.54
C ARG A 109 -10.71 17.59 -10.60
N ASN A 110 -11.22 18.17 -11.68
CA ASN A 110 -11.99 17.49 -12.72
C ASN A 110 -11.18 17.30 -14.01
N ILE A 111 -9.85 17.45 -13.98
CA ILE A 111 -9.05 17.13 -15.16
C ILE A 111 -9.27 15.67 -15.55
N GLU A 112 -9.31 15.42 -16.85
CA GLU A 112 -9.37 14.07 -17.37
C GLU A 112 -8.16 13.27 -16.88
N ASN A 113 -8.38 12.02 -16.48
CA ASN A 113 -7.33 11.13 -15.99
C ASN A 113 -6.57 11.65 -14.76
N ILE A 114 -7.23 12.41 -13.87
CA ILE A 114 -6.62 12.86 -12.60
C ILE A 114 -6.04 11.70 -11.77
N ASN A 115 -6.65 10.52 -11.88
CA ASN A 115 -6.20 9.29 -11.23
C ASN A 115 -4.81 8.82 -11.69
N MET A 116 -4.29 9.30 -12.82
CA MET A 116 -2.91 9.06 -13.22
C MET A 116 -1.90 9.86 -12.39
N TYR A 117 -2.34 10.93 -11.73
CA TYR A 117 -1.47 11.85 -11.01
C TYR A 117 -1.66 11.77 -9.50
N LEU A 118 -2.92 11.62 -9.07
CA LEU A 118 -3.32 11.58 -7.68
C LEU A 118 -4.25 10.40 -7.42
N ASP A 119 -4.12 9.76 -6.27
CA ASP A 119 -5.03 8.69 -5.87
C ASP A 119 -6.45 9.21 -5.51
N SER A 120 -7.36 8.29 -5.18
CA SER A 120 -8.76 8.60 -4.85
C SER A 120 -8.96 9.51 -3.62
N THR A 121 -7.92 9.72 -2.81
CA THR A 121 -7.87 10.67 -1.69
C THR A 121 -7.15 11.98 -2.03
N PHE A 122 -6.82 12.19 -3.31
CA PHE A 122 -5.96 13.25 -3.81
C PHE A 122 -4.54 13.21 -3.20
N GLY A 123 -4.03 12.02 -2.88
CA GLY A 123 -2.64 11.80 -2.50
C GLY A 123 -1.73 11.65 -3.73
N TYR A 124 -0.50 12.15 -3.66
CA TYR A 124 0.53 11.85 -4.66
C TYR A 124 0.97 10.40 -4.52
N TYR A 125 1.08 9.68 -5.65
CA TYR A 125 1.78 8.41 -5.67
C TYR A 125 3.24 8.65 -5.31
N THR A 126 3.69 8.10 -4.18
CA THR A 126 5.02 8.41 -3.63
C THR A 126 5.90 7.17 -3.62
N LEU A 127 6.92 7.16 -4.46
CA LEU A 127 7.93 6.10 -4.55
C LEU A 127 8.93 6.21 -3.40
N ASP A 128 9.16 5.11 -2.70
CA ASP A 128 10.37 4.89 -1.90
C ASP A 128 11.47 4.36 -2.84
N LYS A 129 12.54 5.15 -3.04
CA LYS A 129 13.59 4.82 -4.01
C LYS A 129 14.48 3.67 -3.56
N PHE A 130 14.55 3.41 -2.26
CA PHE A 130 15.41 2.38 -1.69
C PHE A 130 14.74 1.00 -1.72
N HIS A 131 13.51 0.91 -1.22
CA HIS A 131 12.75 -0.34 -1.15
C HIS A 131 11.91 -0.62 -2.40
N LYS A 132 11.74 0.36 -3.30
CA LYS A 132 11.03 0.22 -4.58
C LYS A 132 9.56 -0.19 -4.43
N PHE A 133 8.85 0.46 -3.51
CA PHE A 133 7.38 0.43 -3.44
C PHE A 133 6.80 1.82 -3.72
N VAL A 134 5.52 1.87 -4.08
CA VAL A 134 4.81 3.13 -4.28
C VAL A 134 3.68 3.25 -3.26
N LEU A 135 3.68 4.32 -2.48
CA LEU A 135 2.61 4.62 -1.53
C LEU A 135 1.43 5.25 -2.24
N ALA A 136 0.24 4.91 -1.76
CA ALA A 136 -1.02 5.58 -2.07
C ALA A 136 -1.74 5.89 -0.76
N HIS A 137 -2.60 6.89 -0.77
CA HIS A 137 -3.37 7.42 0.35
C HIS A 137 -2.49 8.08 1.43
N TYR A 138 -1.35 8.59 0.99
CA TYR A 138 -0.40 9.39 1.75
C TYR A 138 0.01 10.60 0.92
N ASN A 139 0.78 11.50 1.52
CA ASN A 139 1.37 12.65 0.83
C ASN A 139 0.34 13.44 0.02
N TRP A 140 -0.44 14.27 0.69
CA TRP A 140 -1.64 14.83 0.09
C TRP A 140 -1.38 16.08 -0.75
N HIS A 141 -2.01 16.14 -1.92
CA HIS A 141 -2.10 17.36 -2.73
C HIS A 141 -3.02 18.38 -2.05
N ARG A 142 -2.92 19.66 -2.44
CA ARG A 142 -3.79 20.77 -1.97
C ARG A 142 -5.29 20.49 -2.15
N PHE A 143 -5.67 19.60 -3.06
CA PHE A 143 -7.05 19.19 -3.28
C PHE A 143 -7.61 18.26 -2.21
N SER A 144 -6.77 17.63 -1.38
CA SER A 144 -7.25 16.84 -0.25
C SER A 144 -7.94 17.69 0.83
N ASN A 145 -7.60 18.98 0.92
CA ASN A 145 -8.17 19.90 1.89
C ASN A 145 -9.56 20.37 1.43
N LYS A 146 -10.60 20.14 2.24
CA LYS A 146 -11.97 20.64 1.99
C LYS A 146 -12.08 22.19 1.93
N LEU A 147 -11.01 22.92 2.29
CA LEU A 147 -10.96 24.38 2.21
C LEU A 147 -10.73 24.94 0.80
N ALA A 148 -10.51 24.10 -0.23
CA ALA A 148 -10.56 24.53 -1.63
C ALA A 148 -11.99 24.91 -2.13
N ARG A 149 -12.91 25.23 -1.21
CA ARG A 149 -14.27 25.71 -1.51
C ARG A 149 -14.33 27.18 -1.96
N ASN A 150 -13.23 27.92 -1.90
CA ASN A 150 -13.18 29.33 -2.35
C ASN A 150 -12.37 29.56 -3.62
N TRP A 151 -11.87 28.53 -4.29
CA TRP A 151 -11.29 28.68 -5.63
C TRP A 151 -12.36 28.34 -6.68
N HIS A 152 -13.22 29.34 -6.91
CA HIS A 152 -14.18 29.49 -8.00
C HIS A 152 -15.41 28.55 -7.98
N SER A 153 -16.36 28.83 -7.08
CA SER A 153 -17.78 28.63 -7.40
C SER A 153 -18.39 29.94 -7.86
N ALA A 154 -18.28 30.21 -9.16
CA ALA A 154 -19.44 30.63 -9.93
C ALA A 154 -19.58 29.59 -11.04
N ALA A 155 -20.67 28.83 -11.00
CA ALA A 155 -21.09 27.80 -11.96
C ALA A 155 -20.30 26.47 -11.93
N ASP A 156 -20.75 25.50 -11.13
CA ASP A 156 -21.59 24.42 -11.68
C ASP A 156 -21.93 23.35 -10.63
N ASN A 157 -23.23 23.20 -10.41
CA ASN A 157 -23.83 22.11 -9.66
C ASN A 157 -23.91 20.87 -10.56
N THR A 158 -22.99 19.92 -10.42
CA THR A 158 -23.27 18.53 -10.80
C THR A 158 -22.79 17.55 -9.74
N ASN A 159 -23.62 16.55 -9.51
CA ASN A 159 -23.61 15.63 -8.38
C ASN A 159 -22.44 14.63 -8.44
N TYR A 160 -21.26 15.02 -7.98
CA TYR A 160 -20.23 14.06 -7.58
C TYR A 160 -20.25 13.88 -6.06
N SER A 161 -20.72 12.71 -5.61
CA SER A 161 -20.61 12.26 -4.23
C SER A 161 -19.12 12.11 -3.87
N LEU A 162 -18.55 13.20 -3.35
CA LEU A 162 -17.15 13.31 -2.95
C LEU A 162 -16.95 12.52 -1.65
N HIS A 163 -16.55 11.25 -1.75
CA HIS A 163 -16.02 10.46 -0.63
C HIS A 163 -14.59 10.90 -0.21
N SER A 164 -14.13 12.10 -0.58
CA SER A 164 -12.90 12.68 -0.03
C SER A 164 -13.19 13.19 1.39
N SER A 165 -13.02 12.31 2.38
CA SER A 165 -13.06 12.67 3.79
C SER A 165 -11.87 13.60 4.10
N PRO A 166 -12.10 14.84 4.56
CA PRO A 166 -11.08 15.76 5.08
C PRO A 166 -10.35 15.20 6.30
N ASP A 167 -10.94 14.19 6.94
CA ASP A 167 -10.41 13.59 8.17
C ASP A 167 -9.11 12.83 7.90
N LYS A 168 -8.84 12.47 6.63
CA LYS A 168 -7.63 11.74 6.24
C LYS A 168 -6.40 12.64 6.10
N SER A 169 -6.50 13.79 5.44
CA SER A 169 -5.37 14.73 5.30
C SER A 169 -5.16 15.64 6.51
N LYS A 170 -6.18 15.77 7.37
CA LYS A 170 -6.19 16.69 8.53
C LYS A 170 -5.88 18.15 8.15
N GLY A 171 -6.03 18.54 6.89
CA GLY A 171 -5.69 19.89 6.44
C GLY A 171 -4.23 20.07 5.98
N ILE A 172 -3.39 19.02 6.01
CA ILE A 172 -1.96 19.12 5.71
C ILE A 172 -1.72 18.76 4.23
N ALA A 173 -1.23 19.73 3.46
CA ALA A 173 -0.92 19.58 2.04
C ALA A 173 0.51 20.00 1.68
N ASP A 174 1.29 20.48 2.66
CA ASP A 174 2.72 20.71 2.46
C ASP A 174 3.43 19.34 2.38
N PRO A 175 4.08 19.00 1.25
CA PRO A 175 4.81 17.74 1.11
C PRO A 175 5.85 17.51 2.21
N ARG A 176 6.51 18.57 2.71
CA ARG A 176 7.52 18.42 3.77
C ARG A 176 6.91 17.86 5.05
N GLU A 177 5.82 18.46 5.51
CA GLU A 177 5.10 18.01 6.71
C GLU A 177 4.44 16.64 6.48
N ASN A 178 3.83 16.45 5.31
CA ASN A 178 3.16 15.21 4.92
C ASN A 178 4.08 14.00 4.91
N LEU A 179 5.27 14.14 4.32
CA LEU A 179 6.23 13.04 4.26
C LEU A 179 6.83 12.74 5.63
N GLN A 180 7.07 13.75 6.47
CA GLN A 180 7.53 13.52 7.84
C GLN A 180 6.51 12.70 8.64
N ILE A 181 5.22 13.06 8.54
CA ILE A 181 4.13 12.31 9.19
C ILE A 181 4.03 10.89 8.61
N THR A 182 4.04 10.76 7.29
CA THR A 182 4.00 9.47 6.59
C THR A 182 5.16 8.56 7.02
N ASN A 183 6.38 9.10 7.07
CA ASN A 183 7.59 8.41 7.49
C ASN A 183 7.47 7.88 8.93
N ASN A 184 6.96 8.70 9.85
CA ASN A 184 6.72 8.28 11.23
C ASN A 184 5.65 7.19 11.33
N ILE A 185 4.52 7.34 10.62
CA ILE A 185 3.44 6.35 10.60
C ILE A 185 3.95 5.00 10.10
N LEU A 186 4.65 4.97 8.98
CA LEU A 186 5.13 3.74 8.36
C LEU A 186 6.21 3.07 9.21
N ASN A 187 7.20 3.81 9.73
CA ASN A 187 8.21 3.24 10.62
C ASN A 187 7.61 2.67 11.92
N ASN A 188 6.57 3.32 12.48
CA ASN A 188 5.83 2.77 13.62
C ASN A 188 5.09 1.47 13.26
N ARG A 189 4.48 1.40 12.06
CA ARG A 189 3.82 0.19 11.58
C ARG A 189 4.80 -0.94 11.29
N ILE A 190 5.98 -0.63 10.73
CA ILE A 190 7.07 -1.59 10.53
C ILE A 190 7.54 -2.13 11.88
N SER A 191 7.77 -1.25 12.87
CA SER A 191 8.19 -1.67 14.21
C SER A 191 7.16 -2.60 14.85
N ARG A 192 5.87 -2.26 14.75
CA ARG A 192 4.77 -3.14 15.21
C ARG A 192 4.73 -4.47 14.47
N MET A 193 4.89 -4.46 13.15
CA MET A 193 4.92 -5.68 12.34
C MET A 193 6.06 -6.60 12.82
N VAL A 194 7.26 -6.06 13.04
CA VAL A 194 8.40 -6.83 13.56
C VAL A 194 8.10 -7.40 14.94
N GLU A 195 7.50 -6.60 15.83
CA GLU A 195 7.08 -7.03 17.16
C GLU A 195 6.11 -8.22 17.10
N VAL A 196 5.00 -8.11 16.35
CA VAL A 196 4.00 -9.18 16.26
C VAL A 196 4.58 -10.44 15.59
N CYS A 197 5.44 -10.30 14.60
CA CYS A 197 6.12 -11.44 13.96
C CYS A 197 7.06 -12.16 14.94
N ASN A 198 7.78 -11.42 15.80
CA ASN A 198 8.71 -12.02 16.76
C ASN A 198 7.97 -12.82 17.85
N THR A 199 6.83 -12.31 18.31
CA THR A 199 6.06 -12.95 19.40
C THR A 199 5.16 -14.08 18.93
N ALA A 200 4.68 -14.05 17.68
CA ALA A 200 3.74 -15.04 17.18
C ALA A 200 4.33 -16.45 17.10
N LYS A 201 3.46 -17.45 17.27
CA LYS A 201 3.76 -18.86 17.00
C LYS A 201 3.68 -19.16 15.51
N HIS A 202 2.73 -18.54 14.82
CA HIS A 202 2.53 -18.65 13.38
C HIS A 202 2.50 -17.28 12.71
N ILE A 203 3.15 -17.15 11.56
CA ILE A 203 3.19 -15.92 10.78
C ILE A 203 2.71 -16.23 9.38
N VAL A 204 1.63 -15.59 8.95
CA VAL A 204 1.05 -15.79 7.62
C VAL A 204 1.10 -14.48 6.85
N PHE A 205 1.94 -14.44 5.82
CA PHE A 205 1.91 -13.37 4.83
C PHE A 205 0.81 -13.67 3.82
N VAL A 206 -0.11 -12.74 3.63
CA VAL A 206 -1.26 -12.90 2.73
C VAL A 206 -1.10 -11.94 1.57
N PHE A 207 -0.93 -12.47 0.38
CA PHE A 207 -0.89 -11.70 -0.86
C PHE A 207 -2.21 -11.84 -1.61
N GLU A 208 -2.78 -10.71 -2.01
CA GLU A 208 -3.94 -10.68 -2.91
C GLU A 208 -3.69 -9.71 -4.05
N ASN A 209 -4.01 -10.17 -5.26
CA ASN A 209 -3.94 -9.38 -6.49
C ASN A 209 -5.27 -9.43 -7.23
N SER A 210 -6.24 -8.66 -6.73
CA SER A 210 -7.59 -8.60 -7.29
C SER A 210 -7.65 -8.01 -8.71
N GLN A 211 -6.63 -7.25 -9.11
CA GLN A 211 -6.56 -6.60 -10.42
C GLN A 211 -5.85 -7.44 -11.49
N ASN A 212 -5.37 -8.63 -11.14
CA ASN A 212 -4.67 -9.56 -12.04
C ASN A 212 -3.46 -8.95 -12.77
N TYR A 213 -2.78 -7.98 -12.14
CA TYR A 213 -1.53 -7.44 -12.67
C TYR A 213 -0.41 -8.48 -12.53
N LYS A 214 0.43 -8.65 -13.55
CA LYS A 214 1.55 -9.59 -13.52
C LYS A 214 2.85 -8.94 -13.08
N TYR A 215 2.97 -7.62 -13.27
CA TYR A 215 4.14 -6.85 -12.87
C TYR A 215 3.76 -5.44 -12.42
N MET A 216 4.66 -4.86 -11.64
CA MET A 216 4.79 -3.44 -11.41
C MET A 216 6.04 -2.94 -12.13
N GLN A 217 5.95 -1.86 -12.88
CA GLN A 217 7.12 -1.19 -13.45
C GLN A 217 7.31 0.15 -12.74
N ILE A 218 8.55 0.43 -12.32
CA ILE A 218 8.96 1.76 -11.85
C ILE A 218 10.06 2.23 -12.81
N ASP A 219 9.78 3.30 -13.54
CA ASP A 219 10.63 3.80 -14.63
C ASP A 219 10.95 2.68 -15.63
N ASN A 220 12.19 2.16 -15.61
CA ASN A 220 12.67 1.09 -16.49
C ASN A 220 12.84 -0.26 -15.77
N GLU A 221 12.55 -0.32 -14.47
CA GLU A 221 12.70 -1.53 -13.64
C GLU A 221 11.37 -2.29 -13.55
N TYR A 222 11.41 -3.61 -13.71
CA TYR A 222 10.24 -4.49 -13.65
C TYR A 222 10.28 -5.36 -12.39
N PHE A 223 9.18 -5.36 -11.65
CA PHE A 223 8.97 -6.18 -10.46
C PHE A 223 7.80 -7.13 -10.72
N LYS A 224 8.10 -8.42 -10.86
CA LYS A 224 7.06 -9.46 -11.01
C LYS A 224 6.25 -9.61 -9.73
N LEU A 225 4.95 -9.75 -9.86
CA LEU A 225 4.03 -9.86 -8.72
C LEU A 225 3.79 -11.30 -8.27
N ASP A 226 4.16 -12.28 -9.09
CA ASP A 226 4.13 -13.72 -8.80
C ASP A 226 5.50 -14.27 -8.38
N ASP A 227 6.55 -13.45 -8.36
CA ASP A 227 7.88 -13.86 -7.94
C ASP A 227 8.07 -13.62 -6.43
N PHE A 228 7.78 -14.67 -5.65
CA PHE A 228 7.94 -14.67 -4.20
C PHE A 228 9.29 -15.22 -3.73
N SER A 229 10.23 -15.52 -4.64
CA SER A 229 11.47 -16.22 -4.30
C SER A 229 12.29 -15.51 -3.21
N THR A 230 12.58 -14.22 -3.41
CA THR A 230 13.33 -13.40 -2.44
C THR A 230 12.56 -13.23 -1.12
N LEU A 231 11.24 -13.06 -1.18
CA LEU A 231 10.42 -12.93 0.04
C LEU A 231 10.45 -14.22 0.86
N ASN A 232 10.29 -15.37 0.21
CA ASN A 232 10.36 -16.66 0.86
C ASN A 232 11.75 -16.90 1.48
N GLU A 233 12.84 -16.54 0.80
CA GLU A 233 14.19 -16.66 1.35
C GLU A 233 14.35 -15.82 2.62
N VAL A 234 13.98 -14.53 2.57
CA VAL A 234 14.09 -13.62 3.71
C VAL A 234 13.22 -14.09 4.88
N CYS A 235 11.97 -14.45 4.63
CA CYS A 235 11.05 -14.91 5.67
C CYS A 235 11.49 -16.25 6.27
N ASN A 236 11.94 -17.22 5.47
CA ASN A 236 12.44 -18.50 5.98
C ASN A 236 13.70 -18.29 6.83
N LYS A 237 14.60 -17.40 6.41
CA LYS A 237 15.80 -17.06 7.18
C LYS A 237 15.46 -16.41 8.52
N GLN A 238 14.46 -15.52 8.53
CA GLN A 238 14.12 -14.71 9.71
C GLN A 238 13.18 -15.44 10.69
N TYR A 239 12.23 -16.22 10.18
CA TYR A 239 11.14 -16.79 10.97
C TYR A 239 11.11 -18.33 10.95
N GLY A 240 11.88 -18.98 10.08
CA GLY A 240 11.95 -20.43 9.98
C GLY A 240 10.58 -21.07 9.75
N SER A 241 10.29 -22.12 10.51
CA SER A 241 9.05 -22.89 10.39
C SER A 241 7.78 -22.15 10.85
N LYS A 242 7.90 -20.97 11.48
CA LYS A 242 6.74 -20.15 11.85
C LYS A 242 6.04 -19.55 10.63
N PHE A 243 6.78 -19.38 9.53
CA PHE A 243 6.33 -18.62 8.37
C PHE A 243 5.51 -19.47 7.40
N SER A 244 4.49 -18.83 6.84
CA SER A 244 3.78 -19.28 5.65
C SER A 244 3.44 -18.07 4.78
N LEU A 245 3.46 -18.28 3.46
CA LEU A 245 2.98 -17.32 2.48
C LEU A 245 1.79 -17.92 1.76
N ILE A 246 0.74 -17.12 1.57
CA ILE A 246 -0.37 -17.48 0.69
C ILE A 246 -0.58 -16.43 -0.38
N ASN A 247 -0.84 -16.90 -1.59
CA ASN A 247 -1.45 -16.14 -2.64
C ASN A 247 -2.94 -16.50 -2.68
N THR A 248 -3.83 -15.55 -2.42
CA THR A 248 -5.27 -15.84 -2.30
C THR A 248 -5.90 -16.35 -3.59
N SER A 249 -5.28 -16.12 -4.76
CA SER A 249 -5.75 -16.72 -6.02
C SER A 249 -5.47 -18.22 -6.13
N GLU A 250 -4.58 -18.76 -5.30
CA GLU A 250 -4.18 -20.17 -5.29
C GLU A 250 -4.89 -20.98 -4.20
N VAL A 251 -5.72 -20.32 -3.38
CA VAL A 251 -6.45 -20.93 -2.27
C VAL A 251 -7.95 -20.89 -2.59
N GLU A 252 -8.57 -22.06 -2.71
CA GLU A 252 -10.00 -22.18 -3.02
C GLU A 252 -10.88 -21.58 -1.93
N ASP A 253 -10.56 -21.88 -0.66
CA ASP A 253 -11.24 -21.32 0.52
C ASP A 253 -10.21 -20.84 1.55
N ILE A 254 -10.10 -19.51 1.68
CA ILE A 254 -9.21 -18.86 2.64
C ILE A 254 -9.61 -19.14 4.09
N VAL A 255 -10.91 -19.34 4.38
CA VAL A 255 -11.39 -19.69 5.72
C VAL A 255 -10.87 -21.08 6.08
N GLU A 256 -11.01 -22.04 5.17
CA GLU A 256 -10.53 -23.41 5.35
C GLU A 256 -9.01 -23.44 5.58
N PHE A 257 -8.25 -22.64 4.83
CA PHE A 257 -6.81 -22.51 5.04
C PHE A 257 -6.48 -22.10 6.48
N PHE A 258 -7.20 -21.14 7.06
CA PHE A 258 -6.92 -20.67 8.41
C PHE A 258 -7.37 -21.63 9.53
N LYS A 259 -8.26 -22.59 9.25
CA LYS A 259 -8.65 -23.62 10.23
C LYS A 259 -7.51 -24.50 10.71
N ARG A 260 -6.41 -24.59 9.95
CA ARG A 260 -5.23 -25.36 10.38
C ARG A 260 -4.48 -24.76 11.57
N PHE A 261 -4.83 -23.53 11.96
CA PHE A 261 -4.20 -22.82 13.08
C PHE A 261 -5.10 -22.72 14.31
N THR A 262 -6.40 -23.03 14.17
CA THR A 262 -7.41 -23.07 15.24
C THR A 262 -7.57 -24.49 15.74
#